data_AF-A0A7Y4ZX37-F1
#
_entry.id   AF-A0A7Y4ZX37-F1
#
_cell.length_a   1.000
_cell.length_b   1.000
_cell.length_c   1.000
_cell.angle_alpha   90.00
_cell.angle_beta   90.00
_cell.angle_gamma   90.00
#
_symmetry.space_group_name_H-M   'P 1'
#
loop_
_entity.id
_entity.type
_entity.pdbx_description
1 polymer ?
#
loop_
_entity_poly.entity_id
_entity_poly.type
_entity_poly.pdbx_seq_one_letter_code
_entity_poly.pdbx_strand_id
1 'polypeptide(L)'
;MTNLIVVQARSLIQSGDIVSAEALLTALVETDGDHALVEVLDEMPSKDLLAVIREYDSSKQSLLNLLITPEQFARVVVLDRLYKDMSHEHLRGMFNSVLFREDADANEFIEAIAELEFGYETLADYLSDRAEEVTGDTFAALDTDDITRAEISDHDWKELTWLLRHNHADIYNIVHALLKTKLQDQLTSEIALITEDDDEVVVNADPVAKVTRGDDEDEDSAI
;
A
#
# COMPACT_ATOMS: atom_id res chain seq x y z
N MET A 1 -1.97 32.00 15.24
CA MET A 1 -1.09 32.95 14.52
C MET A 1 -0.24 32.08 13.63
N THR A 2 -0.21 32.29 12.32
CA THR A 2 0.56 31.38 11.44
C THR A 2 2.04 31.54 11.74
N ASN A 3 2.70 30.46 12.16
CA ASN A 3 4.14 30.46 12.42
C ASN A 3 4.91 30.82 11.13
N LEU A 4 5.87 31.75 11.21
CA LEU A 4 6.66 32.19 10.04
C LEU A 4 7.41 31.01 9.40
N ILE A 5 7.86 30.06 10.21
CA ILE A 5 8.56 28.85 9.77
C ILE A 5 7.64 27.99 8.92
N VAL A 6 6.37 27.82 9.32
CA VAL A 6 5.36 27.10 8.53
C VAL A 6 5.18 27.75 7.17
N VAL A 7 5.10 29.08 7.09
CA VAL A 7 4.95 29.77 5.80
C VAL A 7 6.18 29.55 4.89
N GLN A 8 7.39 29.63 5.45
CA GLN A 8 8.63 29.44 4.71
C GLN A 8 8.81 27.98 4.24
N ALA A 9 8.63 27.01 5.14
CA ALA A 9 8.72 25.58 4.83
C ALA A 9 7.74 25.22 3.72
N ARG A 10 6.49 25.68 3.81
CA ARG A 10 5.47 25.45 2.77
C ARG A 10 5.84 26.07 1.43
N SER A 11 6.43 27.28 1.43
CA SER A 11 6.91 27.90 0.19
C SER A 11 8.01 27.07 -0.47
N LEU A 12 8.94 26.51 0.31
CA LEU A 12 10.02 25.66 -0.19
C LEU A 12 9.46 24.35 -0.76
N ILE A 13 8.56 23.69 -0.02
CA ILE A 13 7.88 22.46 -0.47
C ILE A 13 7.12 22.68 -1.77
N GLN A 14 6.36 23.78 -1.88
CA GLN A 14 5.61 24.12 -3.09
C GLN A 14 6.50 24.42 -4.30
N SER A 15 7.74 24.87 -4.06
CA SER A 15 8.75 25.05 -5.10
C SER A 15 9.52 23.77 -5.46
N GLY A 16 9.26 22.67 -4.75
CA GLY A 16 9.94 21.37 -4.93
C GLY A 16 11.27 21.25 -4.18
N ASP A 17 11.64 22.25 -3.38
CA ASP A 17 12.88 22.22 -2.59
C ASP A 17 12.63 21.59 -1.22
N ILE A 18 12.43 20.27 -1.22
CA ILE A 18 12.13 19.48 -0.02
C ILE A 18 13.32 19.47 0.95
N VAL A 19 14.55 19.42 0.42
CA VAL A 19 15.78 19.38 1.22
C VAL A 19 15.96 20.66 2.02
N SER A 20 15.76 21.83 1.40
CA SER A 20 15.82 23.10 2.14
C SER A 20 14.67 23.26 3.13
N ALA A 21 13.48 22.72 2.81
CA ALA A 21 12.36 22.73 3.74
C ALA A 21 12.65 21.88 4.98
N GLU A 22 13.21 20.69 4.80
CA GLU A 22 13.64 19.81 5.89
C GLU A 22 14.72 20.47 6.74
N ALA A 23 15.76 21.04 6.11
CA ALA A 23 16.83 21.72 6.82
C ALA A 23 16.31 22.90 7.67
N LEU A 24 15.33 23.65 7.16
CA LEU A 24 14.67 24.73 7.90
C LEU A 24 13.91 24.21 9.13
N LEU A 25 13.19 23.10 8.99
CA LEU A 25 12.45 22.46 10.08
C LEU A 25 13.40 21.83 11.11
N THR A 26 14.51 21.26 10.67
CA THR A 26 15.54 20.70 11.54
C THR A 26 16.27 21.79 12.33
N ALA A 27 16.54 22.95 11.73
CA ALA A 27 17.14 24.10 12.42
C ALA A 27 16.25 24.65 13.56
N LEU A 28 14.93 24.45 13.48
CA LEU A 28 14.01 24.79 14.57
C LEU A 28 14.28 23.94 15.80
N VAL A 29 14.55 22.65 15.63
CA VAL A 29 14.86 21.74 16.73
C VAL A 29 16.15 22.13 17.43
N GLU A 30 17.17 22.52 16.66
CA GLU A 30 18.44 22.99 17.24
C GLU A 30 18.28 24.26 18.10
N THR A 31 17.30 25.11 17.79
CA THR A 31 17.10 26.41 18.45
C THR A 31 16.07 26.36 19.58
N ASP A 32 14.93 25.72 19.33
CA ASP A 32 13.73 25.76 20.18
C ASP A 32 13.34 24.37 20.73
N GLY A 33 14.00 23.31 20.28
CA GLY A 33 13.81 21.93 20.74
C GLY A 33 12.72 21.14 20.01
N ASP A 34 12.63 19.84 20.31
CA ASP A 34 11.74 18.88 19.63
C ASP A 34 10.26 19.29 19.66
N HIS A 35 9.81 19.85 20.79
CA HIS A 35 8.41 20.26 20.96
C HIS A 35 8.00 21.35 19.97
N ALA A 36 8.91 22.26 19.63
CA ALA A 36 8.65 23.31 18.66
C ALA A 36 8.44 22.74 17.26
N LEU A 37 9.17 21.67 16.88
CA LEU A 37 8.92 20.98 15.63
C LEU A 37 7.55 20.31 15.65
N VAL A 38 7.20 19.59 16.72
CA VAL A 38 5.89 18.92 16.82
C VAL A 38 4.74 19.92 16.65
N GLU A 39 4.79 21.09 17.29
CA GLU A 39 3.80 22.16 17.13
C GLU A 39 3.74 22.68 15.68
N VAL A 40 4.90 22.88 15.05
CA VAL A 40 4.98 23.33 13.66
C VAL A 40 4.41 22.31 12.69
N LEU A 41 4.69 21.02 12.90
CA LEU A 41 4.16 19.94 12.07
C LEU A 41 2.63 19.83 12.20
N ASP A 42 2.05 20.21 13.33
CA ASP A 42 0.59 20.22 13.53
C ASP A 42 -0.10 21.39 12.80
N GLU A 43 0.58 22.54 12.68
CA GLU A 43 0.10 23.67 11.89
C GLU A 43 0.23 23.45 10.37
N MET A 44 1.09 22.52 9.94
CA MET A 44 1.32 22.23 8.52
C MET A 44 0.17 21.43 7.89
N PRO A 45 -0.22 21.74 6.64
CA PRO A 45 -1.14 20.88 5.91
C PRO A 45 -0.56 19.48 5.71
N SER A 46 -1.36 18.44 5.93
CA SER A 46 -0.92 17.04 5.77
C SER A 46 -0.32 16.74 4.39
N LYS A 47 -0.76 17.43 3.34
CA LYS A 47 -0.16 17.32 1.99
C LYS A 47 1.28 17.79 1.94
N ASP A 48 1.58 18.91 2.60
CA ASP A 48 2.92 19.49 2.60
C ASP A 48 3.84 18.60 3.47
N LEU A 49 3.33 18.10 4.61
CA LEU A 49 4.03 17.14 5.45
C LEU A 49 4.31 15.82 4.73
N LEU A 50 3.32 15.29 3.99
CA LEU A 50 3.46 14.09 3.16
C LEU A 50 4.58 14.26 2.12
N ALA A 51 4.65 15.42 1.45
CA ALA A 51 5.69 15.67 0.45
C ALA A 51 7.10 15.61 1.05
N VAL A 52 7.27 16.01 2.31
CA VAL A 52 8.56 15.88 3.01
C VAL A 52 8.82 14.43 3.36
N ILE A 53 7.93 13.78 4.12
CA ILE A 53 8.15 12.40 4.62
C ILE A 53 8.34 11.40 3.49
N ARG A 54 7.65 11.59 2.35
CA ARG A 54 7.77 10.72 1.17
C ARG A 54 9.15 10.73 0.51
N GLU A 55 9.95 11.80 0.68
CA GLU A 55 11.33 11.88 0.18
C GLU A 55 12.32 11.08 1.06
N TYR A 56 11.93 10.78 2.30
CA TYR A 56 12.79 10.18 3.32
C TYR A 56 12.30 8.79 3.73
N ASP A 57 13.00 7.77 3.25
CA ASP A 57 12.76 6.36 3.57
C ASP A 57 13.79 5.83 4.60
N SER A 58 13.82 4.51 4.81
CA SER A 58 14.79 3.87 5.71
C SER A 58 16.26 4.05 5.29
N SER A 59 16.53 4.40 4.03
CA SER A 59 17.87 4.68 3.51
C SER A 59 18.28 6.15 3.64
N LYS A 60 17.31 7.06 3.73
CA LYS A 60 17.49 8.51 3.92
C LYS A 60 16.76 8.95 5.19
N GLN A 61 17.46 8.95 6.32
CA GLN A 61 16.88 9.39 7.58
C GLN A 61 16.59 10.90 7.57
N SER A 62 15.40 11.28 8.05
CA SER A 62 15.03 12.67 8.36
C SER A 62 14.72 12.80 9.84
N LEU A 63 15.07 13.94 10.43
CA LEU A 63 14.73 14.26 11.81
C LEU A 63 13.21 14.35 12.01
N LEU A 64 12.45 14.67 10.96
CA LEU A 64 10.99 14.63 11.01
C LEU A 64 10.47 13.21 11.28
N ASN A 65 11.06 12.18 10.67
CA ASN A 65 10.64 10.79 10.88
C ASN A 65 10.92 10.33 12.33
N LEU A 66 11.83 10.99 13.05
CA LEU A 66 12.15 10.73 14.45
C LEU A 66 11.20 11.45 15.42
N LEU A 67 10.67 12.60 15.04
CA LEU A 67 9.86 13.44 15.93
C LEU A 67 8.38 13.46 15.57
N ILE A 68 7.98 12.89 14.44
CA ILE A 68 6.58 12.79 14.07
C ILE A 68 5.80 11.95 15.08
N THR A 69 4.65 12.48 15.48
CA THR A 69 3.71 11.81 16.39
C THR A 69 2.85 10.78 15.64
N PRO A 70 2.29 9.77 16.34
CA PRO A 70 1.36 8.82 15.77
C PRO A 70 0.21 9.47 14.97
N GLU A 71 -0.43 10.49 15.52
CA GLU A 71 -1.57 11.16 14.90
C GLU A 71 -1.15 11.98 13.67
N GLN A 72 0.03 12.61 13.69
CA GLN A 72 0.55 13.32 12.52
C GLN A 72 0.89 12.34 11.39
N PHE A 73 1.53 11.22 11.71
CA PHE A 73 1.88 10.19 10.74
C PHE A 73 0.63 9.56 10.13
N ALA A 74 -0.37 9.20 10.95
CA ALA A 74 -1.63 8.64 10.50
C ALA A 74 -2.33 9.51 9.45
N ARG A 75 -2.43 10.82 9.69
CA ARG A 75 -3.02 11.78 8.73
C ARG A 75 -2.26 11.84 7.41
N VAL A 76 -0.94 11.64 7.45
CA VAL A 76 -0.06 11.66 6.27
C VAL A 76 -0.25 10.40 5.42
N VAL A 77 -0.19 9.22 6.03
CA VAL A 77 -0.23 7.96 5.27
C VAL A 77 -1.61 7.64 4.71
N VAL A 78 -2.68 8.03 5.42
CA VAL A 78 -4.05 7.93 4.89
C VAL A 78 -4.23 8.85 3.68
N LEU A 79 -3.60 10.03 3.69
CA LEU A 79 -3.61 10.94 2.55
C LEU A 79 -2.81 10.40 1.36
N ASP A 80 -1.67 9.73 1.58
CA ASP A 80 -0.84 9.16 0.50
C ASP A 80 -1.63 8.18 -0.38
N ARG A 81 -2.56 7.43 0.21
CA ARG A 81 -3.48 6.54 -0.50
C ARG A 81 -4.26 7.24 -1.63
N LEU A 82 -4.53 8.54 -1.52
CA LEU A 82 -5.21 9.31 -2.57
C LEU A 82 -4.34 9.53 -3.82
N TYR A 83 -3.03 9.32 -3.74
CA TYR A 83 -2.08 9.57 -4.82
C TYR A 83 -1.87 8.38 -5.78
N LYS A 84 -2.65 7.28 -5.61
CA LYS A 84 -2.69 6.10 -6.52
C LYS A 84 -1.32 5.54 -6.91
N ASP A 85 -0.43 5.43 -5.94
CA ASP A 85 0.80 4.65 -6.14
C ASP A 85 0.45 3.16 -6.07
N MET A 86 0.48 2.48 -7.22
CA MET A 86 0.12 1.06 -7.31
C MET A 86 1.21 0.14 -6.74
N SER A 87 2.46 0.59 -6.63
CA SER A 87 3.53 -0.23 -6.05
C SER A 87 3.56 -0.14 -4.53
N HIS A 88 2.91 0.87 -3.95
CA HIS A 88 2.96 1.19 -2.52
C HIS A 88 4.40 1.31 -1.96
N GLU A 89 5.41 1.49 -2.81
CA GLU A 89 6.83 1.49 -2.43
C GLU A 89 7.14 2.66 -1.49
N HIS A 90 6.63 3.85 -1.82
CA HIS A 90 6.75 5.03 -0.98
C HIS A 90 6.03 4.87 0.36
N LEU A 91 4.80 4.32 0.34
CA LEU A 91 4.03 4.05 1.56
C LEU A 91 4.82 3.14 2.49
N ARG A 92 5.36 2.04 1.97
CA ARG A 92 6.17 1.09 2.72
C ARG A 92 7.46 1.72 3.25
N GLY A 93 8.14 2.52 2.44
CA GLY A 93 9.33 3.26 2.85
C GLY A 93 9.05 4.20 4.04
N MET A 94 7.93 4.92 4.00
CA MET A 94 7.50 5.81 5.10
C MET A 94 7.10 5.03 6.36
N PHE A 95 6.35 3.94 6.22
CA PHE A 95 6.01 3.08 7.35
C PHE A 95 7.25 2.51 8.02
N ASN A 96 8.17 1.94 7.24
CA ASN A 96 9.35 1.28 7.79
C ASN A 96 10.30 2.28 8.47
N SER A 97 10.39 3.52 7.95
CA SER A 97 11.23 4.56 8.55
C SER A 97 10.67 5.15 9.84
N VAL A 98 9.35 5.08 10.04
CA VAL A 98 8.66 5.68 11.20
C VAL A 98 8.24 4.65 12.25
N LEU A 99 7.57 3.55 11.88
CA LEU A 99 7.06 2.56 12.84
C LEU A 99 8.17 1.72 13.48
N PHE A 100 9.24 1.43 12.74
CA PHE A 100 10.30 0.51 13.17
C PHE A 100 11.60 1.22 13.54
N ARG A 101 11.54 2.52 13.81
CA ARG A 101 12.67 3.23 14.44
C ARG A 101 12.84 2.75 15.90
N GLU A 102 14.06 2.86 16.42
CA GLU A 102 14.46 2.27 17.72
C GLU A 102 13.64 2.77 18.92
N ASP A 103 13.13 4.00 18.86
CA ASP A 103 12.40 4.67 19.92
C ASP A 103 10.88 4.79 19.68
N ALA A 104 10.36 4.24 18.59
CA ALA A 104 8.92 4.27 18.30
C ALA A 104 8.17 3.13 19.00
N ASP A 105 7.01 3.44 19.55
CA ASP A 105 6.00 2.44 19.87
C ASP A 105 5.10 2.19 18.65
N ALA A 106 5.44 1.18 17.87
CA ALA A 106 4.68 0.79 16.69
C ALA A 106 3.18 0.58 16.96
N ASN A 107 2.78 0.19 18.19
CA ASN A 107 1.37 0.00 18.53
C ASN A 107 0.60 1.32 18.52
N GLU A 108 1.18 2.39 19.07
CA GLU A 108 0.55 3.73 19.07
C GLU A 108 0.31 4.23 17.64
N PHE A 109 1.27 4.00 16.74
CA PHE A 109 1.12 4.34 15.32
C PHE A 109 0.03 3.52 14.63
N ILE A 110 -0.03 2.21 14.88
CA ILE A 110 -1.07 1.33 14.31
C ILE A 110 -2.45 1.76 14.78
N GLU A 111 -2.61 2.05 16.07
CA GLU A 111 -3.88 2.54 16.65
C GLU A 111 -4.29 3.88 16.03
N ALA A 112 -3.38 4.85 15.99
CA ALA A 112 -3.67 6.17 15.41
C ALA A 112 -4.06 6.09 13.92
N ILE A 113 -3.46 5.18 13.16
CA ILE A 113 -3.86 4.94 11.76
C ILE A 113 -5.27 4.35 11.70
N ALA A 114 -5.55 3.31 12.49
CA ALA A 114 -6.83 2.61 12.48
C ALA A 114 -8.02 3.47 12.96
N GLU A 115 -7.77 4.51 13.77
CA GLU A 115 -8.80 5.47 14.19
C GLU A 115 -9.30 6.37 13.04
N LEU A 116 -8.52 6.53 11.96
CA LEU A 116 -8.89 7.37 10.84
C LEU A 116 -9.77 6.65 9.81
N GLU A 117 -10.58 7.41 9.10
CA GLU A 117 -11.28 6.93 7.90
C GLU A 117 -10.23 6.45 6.88
N PHE A 118 -10.45 5.26 6.30
CA PHE A 118 -9.50 4.56 5.41
C PHE A 118 -8.23 4.01 6.09
N GLY A 119 -8.13 4.06 7.43
CA GLY A 119 -6.96 3.55 8.16
C GLY A 119 -6.67 2.07 7.93
N TYR A 120 -7.70 1.22 7.96
CA TYR A 120 -7.56 -0.21 7.70
C TYR A 120 -7.12 -0.49 6.27
N GLU A 121 -7.64 0.26 5.30
CA GLU A 121 -7.24 0.18 3.91
C GLU A 121 -5.78 0.60 3.73
N THR A 122 -5.31 1.63 4.45
CA THR A 122 -3.90 2.02 4.43
C THR A 122 -2.98 0.92 4.98
N LEU A 123 -3.37 0.26 6.09
CA LEU A 123 -2.62 -0.89 6.60
C LEU A 123 -2.64 -2.07 5.62
N ALA A 124 -3.76 -2.30 4.93
CA ALA A 124 -3.88 -3.30 3.88
C ALA A 124 -3.14 -2.93 2.58
N ASP A 125 -2.97 -1.64 2.28
CA ASP A 125 -2.15 -1.14 1.17
C ASP A 125 -0.67 -1.40 1.47
N TYR A 126 -0.21 -1.17 2.71
CA TYR A 126 1.16 -1.49 3.11
C TYR A 126 1.50 -2.99 2.94
N LEU A 127 0.57 -3.88 3.28
CA LEU A 127 0.77 -5.33 3.20
C LEU A 127 0.45 -5.94 1.82
N SER A 128 -0.01 -5.15 0.84
CA SER A 128 -0.58 -5.72 -0.40
C SER A 128 0.43 -6.50 -1.25
N ASP A 129 1.70 -6.09 -1.27
CA ASP A 129 2.76 -6.79 -2.01
C ASP A 129 3.03 -8.20 -1.46
N ARG A 130 2.60 -8.47 -0.22
CA ARG A 130 2.78 -9.72 0.51
C ARG A 130 1.44 -10.33 0.91
N ALA A 131 0.37 -9.95 0.20
CA ALA A 131 -0.98 -10.36 0.56
C ALA A 131 -1.14 -11.89 0.55
N GLU A 132 -0.51 -12.60 -0.40
CA GLU A 132 -0.54 -14.07 -0.45
C GLU A 132 0.15 -14.69 0.76
N GLU A 133 1.32 -14.17 1.15
CA GLU A 133 2.05 -14.66 2.31
C GLU A 133 1.31 -14.37 3.63
N VAL A 134 0.72 -13.18 3.74
CA VAL A 134 -0.01 -12.71 4.94
C VAL A 134 -1.34 -13.45 5.12
N THR A 135 -2.08 -13.68 4.03
CA THR A 135 -3.45 -14.26 4.09
C THR A 135 -3.50 -15.77 3.84
N GLY A 136 -2.44 -16.32 3.25
CA GLY A 136 -2.31 -17.74 2.95
C GLY A 136 -1.68 -18.54 4.08
N ASP A 137 -1.36 -19.79 3.78
CA ASP A 137 -0.80 -20.71 4.75
C ASP A 137 0.64 -20.36 5.16
N THR A 138 1.35 -19.50 4.42
CA THR A 138 2.76 -19.18 4.68
C THR A 138 2.96 -18.52 6.05
N PHE A 139 2.31 -17.39 6.31
CA PHE A 139 2.40 -16.74 7.62
C PHE A 139 1.58 -17.49 8.68
N ALA A 140 0.45 -18.11 8.30
CA ALA A 140 -0.36 -18.90 9.23
C ALA A 140 0.36 -20.17 9.72
N ALA A 141 1.23 -20.78 8.92
CA ALA A 141 2.04 -21.94 9.28
C ALA A 141 3.30 -21.58 10.07
N LEU A 142 3.66 -20.30 10.14
CA LEU A 142 4.59 -19.86 11.17
C LEU A 142 3.89 -20.05 12.51
N ASP A 143 4.47 -20.89 13.37
CA ASP A 143 4.04 -21.04 14.75
C ASP A 143 4.42 -19.77 15.53
N THR A 144 3.69 -18.68 15.28
CA THR A 144 3.99 -17.36 15.83
C THR A 144 3.59 -17.23 17.29
N ASP A 145 2.79 -18.18 17.80
CA ASP A 145 2.21 -18.11 19.14
C ASP A 145 3.32 -18.19 20.22
N ASP A 146 4.42 -18.89 19.91
CA ASP A 146 5.60 -19.02 20.79
C ASP A 146 6.80 -18.13 20.36
N ILE A 147 6.65 -17.30 19.32
CA ILE A 147 7.73 -16.46 18.79
C ILE A 147 7.57 -15.03 19.32
N THR A 148 8.64 -14.49 19.91
CA THR A 148 8.66 -13.10 20.38
C THR A 148 8.79 -12.10 19.23
N ARG A 149 8.34 -10.85 19.43
CA ARG A 149 8.50 -9.76 18.44
C ARG A 149 9.94 -9.66 17.92
N ALA A 150 10.93 -9.74 18.81
CA ALA A 150 12.34 -9.60 18.45
C ALA A 150 12.87 -10.71 17.54
N GLU A 151 12.27 -11.90 17.57
CA GLU A 151 12.67 -13.03 16.74
C GLU A 151 12.08 -12.96 15.32
N ILE A 152 10.95 -12.28 15.14
CA ILE A 152 10.30 -12.09 13.84
C ILE A 152 10.53 -10.71 13.23
N SER A 153 11.16 -9.80 13.98
CA SER A 153 11.43 -8.41 13.58
C SER A 153 12.31 -8.35 12.33
N ASP A 154 11.68 -8.07 11.19
CA ASP A 154 12.33 -7.76 9.92
C ASP A 154 12.26 -6.27 9.57
N HIS A 155 11.74 -5.44 10.49
CA HIS A 155 11.41 -4.03 10.26
C HIS A 155 10.61 -3.82 8.97
N ASP A 156 9.73 -4.77 8.66
CA ASP A 156 8.92 -4.78 7.44
C ASP A 156 7.62 -5.58 7.71
N TRP A 157 7.07 -6.17 6.65
CA TRP A 157 5.76 -6.80 6.66
C TRP A 157 5.58 -7.92 7.68
N LYS A 158 6.60 -8.72 8.04
CA LYS A 158 6.41 -9.81 9.03
C LYS A 158 6.20 -9.24 10.41
N GLU A 159 6.99 -8.24 10.78
CA GLU A 159 6.84 -7.56 12.06
C GLU A 159 5.49 -6.86 12.17
N LEU A 160 5.04 -6.13 11.13
CA LEU A 160 3.71 -5.51 11.15
C LEU A 160 2.60 -6.55 11.26
N THR A 161 2.69 -7.64 10.49
CA THR A 161 1.68 -8.72 10.52
C THR A 161 1.63 -9.37 11.90
N TRP A 162 2.79 -9.58 12.54
CA TRP A 162 2.88 -10.09 13.90
C TRP A 162 2.23 -9.13 14.90
N LEU A 163 2.54 -7.83 14.84
CA LEU A 163 1.95 -6.80 15.71
C LEU A 163 0.43 -6.76 15.58
N LEU A 164 -0.09 -6.74 14.35
CA LEU A 164 -1.52 -6.78 14.09
C LEU A 164 -2.15 -8.04 14.71
N ARG A 165 -1.58 -9.22 14.48
CA ARG A 165 -2.16 -10.47 14.98
C ARG A 165 -2.16 -10.59 16.51
N HIS A 166 -1.09 -10.17 17.18
CA HIS A 166 -0.89 -10.40 18.62
C HIS A 166 -1.39 -9.24 19.48
N ASN A 167 -1.21 -8.00 19.01
CA ASN A 167 -1.50 -6.80 19.78
C ASN A 167 -2.79 -6.11 19.32
N HIS A 168 -3.20 -6.28 18.07
CA HIS A 168 -4.37 -5.61 17.49
C HIS A 168 -5.28 -6.57 16.69
N ALA A 169 -5.71 -7.67 17.32
CA ALA A 169 -6.41 -8.76 16.63
C ALA A 169 -7.70 -8.32 15.91
N ASP A 170 -8.40 -7.31 16.41
CA ASP A 170 -9.56 -6.68 15.78
C ASP A 170 -9.18 -5.96 14.47
N ILE A 171 -8.11 -5.14 14.51
CA ILE A 171 -7.55 -4.48 13.33
C ILE A 171 -7.08 -5.53 12.31
N TYR A 172 -6.36 -6.56 12.77
CA TYR A 172 -5.87 -7.65 11.91
C TYR A 172 -7.00 -8.31 11.12
N ASN A 173 -8.11 -8.65 11.76
CA ASN A 173 -9.21 -9.33 11.10
C ASN A 173 -9.79 -8.51 9.94
N ILE A 174 -9.88 -7.19 10.10
CA ILE A 174 -10.38 -6.27 9.07
C ILE A 174 -9.36 -6.15 7.94
N VAL A 175 -8.10 -5.86 8.27
CA VAL A 175 -7.00 -5.74 7.29
C VAL A 175 -6.85 -7.04 6.48
N HIS A 176 -6.88 -8.19 7.15
CA HIS A 176 -6.79 -9.50 6.51
C HIS A 176 -7.98 -9.78 5.58
N ALA A 177 -9.19 -9.36 5.93
CA ALA A 177 -10.35 -9.47 5.04
C ALA A 177 -10.19 -8.58 3.80
N LEU A 178 -9.71 -7.33 3.96
CA LEU A 178 -9.42 -6.41 2.87
C LEU A 178 -8.37 -6.98 1.90
N LEU A 179 -7.29 -7.55 2.43
CA LEU A 179 -6.25 -8.21 1.64
C LEU A 179 -6.81 -9.38 0.82
N LYS A 180 -7.67 -10.21 1.40
CA LYS A 180 -8.33 -11.31 0.68
C LYS A 180 -9.22 -10.82 -0.45
N THR A 181 -9.99 -9.75 -0.22
CA THR A 181 -10.80 -9.13 -1.28
C THR A 181 -9.92 -8.61 -2.41
N LYS A 182 -8.83 -7.91 -2.11
CA LYS A 182 -7.88 -7.43 -3.13
C LYS A 182 -7.27 -8.56 -3.97
N LEU A 183 -6.85 -9.65 -3.34
CA LEU A 183 -6.33 -10.82 -4.06
C LEU A 183 -7.37 -11.45 -4.97
N GLN A 184 -8.62 -11.57 -4.51
CA GLN A 184 -9.73 -12.07 -5.33
C GLN A 184 -10.02 -11.16 -6.52
N ASP A 185 -9.99 -9.83 -6.33
CA ASP A 185 -10.19 -8.86 -7.39
C ASP A 185 -9.06 -8.88 -8.42
N GLN A 186 -7.80 -9.05 -7.98
CA GLN A 186 -6.65 -9.23 -8.87
C GLN A 186 -6.78 -10.49 -9.72
N LEU A 187 -7.10 -11.63 -9.09
CA LEU A 187 -7.31 -12.90 -9.81
C LEU A 187 -8.47 -12.81 -10.80
N THR A 188 -9.58 -12.19 -10.40
CA THR A 188 -10.75 -12.01 -11.27
C THR A 188 -10.40 -11.13 -12.48
N SER A 189 -9.61 -10.08 -12.26
CA SER A 189 -9.15 -9.17 -13.31
C SER A 189 -8.17 -9.86 -14.27
N GLU A 190 -7.26 -10.69 -13.76
CA GLU A 190 -6.33 -11.48 -14.57
C GLU A 190 -7.06 -12.51 -15.45
N ILE A 191 -8.04 -13.22 -14.89
CA ILE A 191 -8.89 -14.16 -15.64
C ILE A 191 -9.65 -13.44 -16.77
N ALA A 192 -10.19 -12.25 -16.50
CA ALA A 192 -10.93 -11.47 -17.50
C ALA A 192 -10.03 -11.10 -18.70
N LEU A 193 -8.80 -10.66 -18.45
CA LEU A 193 -7.83 -10.32 -19.51
C LEU A 193 -7.48 -11.54 -20.38
N ILE A 194 -7.32 -12.71 -19.78
CA ILE A 194 -7.05 -13.95 -20.52
C ILE A 194 -8.23 -14.33 -21.42
N THR A 195 -9.47 -14.15 -20.94
CA THR A 195 -10.67 -14.47 -21.74
C THR A 195 -10.94 -13.48 -22.86
N GLU A 196 -10.45 -12.24 -22.79
CA GLU A 196 -10.60 -11.22 -23.84
C GLU A 196 -9.63 -11.42 -25.02
N ASP A 197 -8.43 -11.97 -24.78
CA ASP A 197 -7.43 -12.26 -25.83
C ASP A 197 -7.78 -13.50 -26.69
N ASP A 198 -8.56 -14.45 -26.15
CA ASP A 198 -8.96 -15.69 -26.86
C ASP A 198 -10.12 -15.48 -27.87
N ASP A 199 -10.75 -14.31 -27.90
CA ASP A 199 -11.88 -14.00 -28.81
C ASP A 199 -11.44 -13.43 -30.18
N GLU A 200 -10.13 -13.30 -30.46
CA GLU A 200 -9.61 -12.93 -31.80
C GLU A 200 -9.43 -14.14 -32.74
N VAL A 201 -10.49 -14.96 -32.92
CA VAL A 201 -10.50 -15.99 -33.98
C VAL A 201 -10.91 -15.35 -35.30
N VAL A 202 -9.92 -15.01 -36.13
CA VAL A 202 -10.09 -14.56 -37.52
C VAL A 202 -10.81 -15.65 -38.35
N VAL A 203 -12.11 -15.47 -38.56
CA VAL A 203 -12.93 -16.30 -39.46
C VAL A 203 -12.63 -15.96 -40.93
N ASN A 204 -11.54 -16.46 -41.47
CA ASN A 204 -11.37 -16.54 -42.93
C ASN A 204 -12.19 -17.73 -43.46
N ALA A 205 -13.44 -17.47 -43.82
CA ALA A 205 -14.30 -18.43 -44.52
C ALA A 205 -14.06 -18.34 -46.03
N ASP A 206 -13.23 -19.23 -46.58
CA ASP A 206 -13.22 -19.55 -48.02
C ASP A 206 -14.34 -20.56 -48.34
N PRO A 207 -15.21 -20.32 -49.33
CA PRO A 207 -16.29 -21.25 -49.68
C PRO A 207 -15.82 -22.26 -50.73
N VAL A 208 -15.68 -23.54 -50.36
CA VAL A 208 -15.39 -24.63 -51.31
C VAL A 208 -16.53 -25.65 -51.39
N ALA A 209 -16.99 -25.82 -52.64
CA ALA A 209 -17.62 -26.98 -53.27
C ALA A 209 -19.07 -27.36 -52.92
N LYS A 210 -19.94 -27.12 -53.91
CA LYS A 210 -21.29 -27.65 -54.08
C LYS A 210 -21.22 -28.91 -54.97
N VAL A 211 -21.39 -30.11 -54.42
CA VAL A 211 -21.80 -31.32 -55.17
C VAL A 211 -22.60 -32.28 -54.26
N THR A 212 -23.90 -32.41 -54.50
CA THR A 212 -24.74 -33.58 -54.20
C THR A 212 -25.70 -33.72 -55.39
N ARG A 213 -25.55 -34.77 -56.21
CA ARG A 213 -26.05 -36.16 -56.11
C ARG A 213 -27.42 -36.25 -56.81
N GLY A 214 -27.41 -36.92 -57.96
CA GLY A 214 -28.58 -37.20 -58.77
C GLY A 214 -29.38 -38.38 -58.21
N ASP A 215 -30.69 -38.23 -58.31
CA ASP A 215 -31.66 -39.32 -58.32
C ASP A 215 -31.88 -39.71 -59.78
N ASP A 216 -32.00 -41.01 -60.04
CA ASP A 216 -33.10 -41.57 -60.86
C ASP A 216 -33.08 -43.10 -60.66
N GLU A 217 -34.24 -43.58 -60.24
CA GLU A 217 -34.65 -44.97 -60.14
C GLU A 217 -34.75 -45.56 -61.56
N ASP A 218 -34.52 -46.86 -61.73
CA ASP A 218 -35.35 -47.64 -62.65
C ASP A 218 -35.25 -49.14 -62.39
N GLU A 219 -36.42 -49.72 -62.48
CA GLU A 219 -36.82 -51.10 -62.30
C GLU A 219 -36.19 -52.05 -63.33
N ASP A 220 -36.13 -53.33 -62.96
CA ASP A 220 -36.85 -54.41 -63.66
C ASP A 220 -36.03 -55.69 -63.92
N SER A 221 -36.62 -56.78 -63.41
CA SER A 221 -36.67 -58.17 -63.86
C SER A 221 -35.49 -58.88 -64.55
N ALA A 222 -35.10 -59.97 -63.87
CA ALA A 222 -35.10 -61.37 -64.35
C ALA A 222 -34.38 -61.70 -65.67
N ILE A 223 -33.46 -62.68 -65.64
CA ILE A 223 -33.66 -64.14 -65.77
C ILE A 223 -32.28 -64.81 -65.61
#